data_AF-A0A921JD35-F1
#
_entry.id   AF-A0A921JD35-F1
#
_cell.length_a   1.000
_cell.length_b   1.000
_cell.length_c   1.000
_cell.angle_alpha   90.00
_cell.angle_beta   90.00
_cell.angle_gamma   90.00
#
_symmetry.space_group_name_H-M   'P 1'
#
loop_
_entity.id
_entity.type
_entity.pdbx_description
1 polymer ?
#
loop_
_entity_poly.entity_id
_entity_poly.type
_entity_poly.pdbx_seq_one_letter_code
_entity_poly.pdbx_strand_id
1 'polypeptide(L)'
;MPRDNSRAPGGTMHLSLKAGERVYINGAVVRVDRKVSLELMNDATFLLEGHVLQAEQATTPLRQLYFAAQTMLIVPVQAGPARTLYGRIEDGILAVTTEPAIRDGLKAAHALVEGGRIFEALKVIRGLYAVEATLLGEALPDAPVPALLPAARLGARRRPALRRAAPPSDKA
;
A
#
# COMPACT_ATOMS: atom_id res chain seq x y z
N MET A 1 28.92 26.97 18.85
CA MET A 1 27.80 26.18 19.39
C MET A 1 27.29 25.26 18.29
N PRO A 2 27.70 23.99 18.21
CA PRO A 2 27.13 23.04 17.27
C PRO A 2 25.90 22.38 17.92
N ARG A 3 24.76 22.39 17.24
CA ARG A 3 23.67 21.45 17.53
C ARG A 3 23.51 20.56 16.30
N ASP A 4 24.15 19.40 16.42
CA ASP A 4 23.87 18.19 15.67
C ASP A 4 22.37 17.89 15.77
N ASN A 5 21.68 17.91 14.63
CA ASN A 5 20.30 17.43 14.51
C ASN A 5 20.36 16.02 13.91
N SER A 6 20.84 15.07 14.70
CA SER A 6 20.80 13.65 14.40
C SER A 6 19.33 13.20 14.35
N ARG A 7 18.79 13.20 13.13
CA ARG A 7 17.49 12.62 12.79
C ARG A 7 17.49 11.15 13.21
N ALA A 8 16.56 10.76 14.09
CA ALA A 8 16.39 9.39 14.56
C ALA A 8 16.21 8.40 13.38
N PRO A 9 16.77 7.17 13.47
CA PRO A 9 16.65 6.19 12.39
C PRO A 9 15.20 5.72 12.24
N GLY A 10 14.78 5.59 10.98
CA GLY A 10 13.42 5.21 10.56
C GLY A 10 12.97 3.87 11.15
N GLY A 11 11.66 3.75 11.39
CA GLY A 11 11.09 2.52 11.94
C GLY A 11 11.24 1.37 10.95
N THR A 12 11.71 0.21 11.43
CA THR A 12 11.82 -0.98 10.58
C THR A 12 10.46 -1.64 10.40
N MET A 13 10.10 -1.94 9.14
CA MET A 13 8.83 -2.61 8.80
C MET A 13 9.08 -4.10 8.55
N HIS A 14 8.30 -4.97 9.18
CA HIS A 14 8.41 -6.42 9.03
C HIS A 14 7.24 -6.97 8.20
N LEU A 15 7.54 -7.63 7.09
CA LEU A 15 6.58 -8.30 6.23
C LEU A 15 6.80 -9.82 6.25
N SER A 16 5.74 -10.59 6.46
CA SER A 16 5.77 -12.05 6.32
C SER A 16 5.14 -12.47 4.99
N LEU A 17 5.88 -13.23 4.18
CA LEU A 17 5.41 -13.76 2.89
C LEU A 17 5.31 -15.28 2.95
N LYS A 18 4.27 -15.84 2.35
CA LYS A 18 4.10 -17.28 2.16
C LYS A 18 4.89 -17.76 0.93
N ALA A 19 5.14 -19.07 0.87
CA ALA A 19 5.76 -19.69 -0.31
C ALA A 19 4.98 -19.34 -1.59
N GLY A 20 5.68 -18.87 -2.62
CA GLY A 20 5.12 -18.47 -3.90
C GLY A 20 4.57 -17.04 -3.96
N GLU A 21 4.46 -16.34 -2.83
CA GLU A 21 3.88 -14.99 -2.77
C GLU A 21 4.82 -13.93 -3.36
N ARG A 22 4.24 -12.94 -4.04
CA ARG A 22 4.96 -11.80 -4.62
C ARG A 22 4.71 -10.51 -3.83
N VAL A 23 5.77 -9.71 -3.69
CA VAL A 23 5.70 -8.33 -3.21
C VAL A 23 6.33 -7.39 -4.22
N TYR A 24 5.70 -6.25 -4.43
CA TYR A 24 6.14 -5.18 -5.33
C TYR A 24 6.66 -4.04 -4.45
N ILE A 25 7.92 -3.64 -4.61
CA ILE A 25 8.58 -2.64 -3.76
C ILE A 25 9.36 -1.68 -4.65
N ASN A 26 8.99 -0.40 -4.66
CA ASN A 26 9.65 0.65 -5.45
C ASN A 26 9.93 0.26 -6.93
N GLY A 27 9.08 -0.59 -7.53
CA GLY A 27 9.16 -1.04 -8.92
C GLY A 27 9.86 -2.39 -9.10
N ALA A 28 10.51 -2.92 -8.07
CA ALA A 28 11.05 -4.27 -8.07
C ALA A 28 9.97 -5.29 -7.67
N VAL A 29 10.03 -6.48 -8.28
CA VAL A 29 9.17 -7.62 -7.92
C VAL A 29 10.01 -8.66 -7.22
N VAL A 30 9.63 -9.01 -5.99
CA VAL A 30 10.28 -10.05 -5.19
C VAL A 30 9.32 -11.21 -5.03
N ARG A 31 9.72 -12.40 -5.46
CA ARG A 31 8.99 -13.66 -5.25
C ARG A 31 9.78 -14.53 -4.30
N VAL A 32 9.10 -15.13 -3.33
CA VAL A 32 9.73 -16.04 -2.36
C VAL A 32 9.35 -17.48 -2.68
N ASP A 33 10.30 -18.40 -2.55
CA ASP A 33 10.11 -19.84 -2.80
C ASP A 33 9.53 -20.58 -1.58
N ARG A 34 9.77 -20.04 -0.38
CA ARG A 34 9.29 -20.55 0.90
C ARG A 34 8.80 -19.41 1.80
N LYS A 35 8.22 -19.76 2.94
CA LYS A 35 7.80 -18.77 3.94
C LYS A 35 9.01 -18.02 4.49
N VAL A 36 9.01 -16.68 4.38
CA VAL A 36 10.09 -15.81 4.87
C VAL A 36 9.54 -14.57 5.57
N SER A 37 10.39 -13.95 6.40
CA SER A 37 10.15 -12.64 7.00
C SER A 37 11.15 -11.66 6.42
N LEU A 38 10.67 -10.59 5.78
CA LEU A 38 11.47 -9.51 5.23
C LEU A 38 11.41 -8.30 6.16
N GLU A 39 12.56 -7.74 6.49
CA GLU A 39 12.65 -6.48 7.23
C GLU A 39 13.11 -5.37 6.28
N LEU A 40 12.30 -4.32 6.16
CA LEU A 40 12.61 -3.13 5.39
C LEU A 40 13.24 -2.11 6.35
N MET A 41 14.50 -1.78 6.09
CA MET A 41 15.30 -0.86 6.92
C MET A 41 15.10 0.60 6.53
N ASN A 42 14.34 0.87 5.47
CA ASN A 42 14.03 2.19 4.94
C ASN A 42 12.53 2.36 4.76
N ASP A 43 12.09 3.61 4.64
CA ASP A 43 10.75 3.92 4.16
C ASP A 43 10.62 3.40 2.71
N ALA A 44 9.79 2.38 2.53
CA ALA A 44 9.57 1.73 1.26
C ALA A 44 8.07 1.66 0.96
N THR A 45 7.71 2.01 -0.28
CA THR A 45 6.35 1.83 -0.77
C THR A 45 6.22 0.44 -1.36
N PHE A 46 5.26 -0.34 -0.88
CA PHE A 46 5.05 -1.69 -1.35
C PHE A 46 3.57 -2.05 -1.56
N LEU A 47 3.35 -3.05 -2.43
CA LEU A 47 2.06 -3.72 -2.60
C LEU A 47 2.28 -5.23 -2.60
N LEU A 48 1.38 -5.95 -1.93
CA LEU A 48 1.29 -7.40 -2.02
C LEU A 48 0.57 -7.81 -3.30
N GLU A 49 0.86 -9.01 -3.80
CA GLU A 49 0.29 -9.57 -5.02
C GLU A 49 -1.23 -9.40 -5.14
N GLY A 50 -2.00 -9.67 -4.08
CA GLY A 50 -3.46 -9.54 -4.11
C GLY A 50 -3.98 -8.11 -4.33
N HIS A 51 -3.14 -7.09 -4.12
CA HIS A 51 -3.45 -5.69 -4.37
C HIS A 51 -2.92 -5.18 -5.71
N VAL A 52 -2.13 -5.99 -6.42
CA VAL A 52 -1.61 -5.62 -7.72
C VAL A 52 -2.58 -6.09 -8.80
N LEU A 53 -3.12 -5.13 -9.53
CA LEU A 53 -3.86 -5.35 -10.76
C LEU A 53 -2.87 -5.50 -11.92
N GLN A 54 -2.96 -6.60 -12.66
CA GLN A 54 -2.18 -6.80 -13.89
C GLN A 54 -2.78 -6.00 -15.05
N ALA A 55 -1.97 -5.68 -16.05
CA ALA A 55 -2.40 -4.86 -17.19
C ALA A 55 -3.57 -5.52 -17.95
N GLU A 56 -3.56 -6.85 -18.08
CA GLU A 56 -4.59 -7.64 -18.75
C GLU A 56 -5.92 -7.63 -17.99
N GLN A 57 -5.90 -7.33 -16.69
CA GLN A 57 -7.09 -7.22 -15.84
C GLN A 57 -7.69 -5.81 -15.85
N ALA A 58 -7.04 -4.83 -16.47
CA ALA A 58 -7.51 -3.45 -16.56
C ALA A 58 -8.56 -3.29 -17.68
N THR A 59 -9.61 -4.11 -17.63
CA THR A 59 -10.62 -4.22 -18.70
C THR A 59 -11.78 -3.24 -18.54
N THR A 60 -12.01 -2.71 -17.34
CA THR A 60 -13.07 -1.72 -17.07
C THR A 60 -12.47 -0.33 -16.76
N PRO A 61 -13.23 0.77 -16.96
CA PRO A 61 -12.73 2.12 -16.69
C PRO A 61 -12.17 2.31 -15.27
N LEU A 62 -12.85 1.85 -14.22
CA LEU A 62 -12.33 1.97 -12.85
C LEU A 62 -11.11 1.08 -12.60
N ARG A 63 -11.01 -0.08 -13.26
CA ARG A 63 -9.81 -0.93 -13.20
C ARG A 63 -8.62 -0.27 -13.89
N GLN A 64 -8.85 0.43 -15.01
CA GLN A 64 -7.82 1.24 -15.67
C GLN A 64 -7.38 2.41 -14.79
N LEU A 65 -8.33 3.08 -14.15
CA LEU A 65 -8.04 4.16 -13.20
C LEU A 65 -7.20 3.65 -12.01
N TYR A 66 -7.59 2.50 -11.43
CA TYR A 66 -6.83 1.82 -10.39
C TYR A 66 -5.42 1.49 -10.84
N PHE A 67 -5.25 0.96 -12.06
CA PHE A 67 -3.94 0.62 -12.62
C PHE A 67 -3.03 1.85 -12.76
N ALA A 68 -3.59 2.98 -13.20
CA ALA A 68 -2.85 4.25 -13.26
C ALA A 68 -2.42 4.72 -11.86
N ALA A 69 -3.33 4.68 -10.88
CA ALA A 69 -3.01 5.01 -9.48
C ALA A 69 -1.97 4.07 -8.86
N GLN A 70 -2.07 2.78 -9.15
CA GLN A 70 -1.10 1.78 -8.72
C GLN A 70 0.28 2.10 -9.31
N THR A 71 0.34 2.42 -10.61
CA THR A 71 1.61 2.76 -11.27
C THR A 71 2.26 3.99 -10.63
N MET A 72 1.47 5.01 -10.28
CA MET A 72 1.97 6.16 -9.51
C MET A 72 2.60 5.76 -8.17
N LEU A 73 2.05 4.75 -7.50
CA LEU A 73 2.50 4.28 -6.19
C LEU A 73 3.76 3.41 -6.27
N ILE A 74 3.79 2.46 -7.21
CA ILE A 74 4.84 1.42 -7.24
C ILE A 74 5.93 1.66 -8.28
N VAL A 75 5.76 2.53 -9.27
CA VAL A 75 6.80 2.80 -10.29
C VAL A 75 7.15 4.29 -10.30
N PRO A 76 8.10 4.75 -9.45
CA PRO A 76 8.38 6.17 -9.27
C PRO A 76 8.73 6.92 -10.57
N VAL A 77 9.48 6.26 -11.46
CA VAL A 77 9.85 6.81 -12.78
C VAL A 77 8.64 7.07 -13.69
N GLN A 78 7.56 6.31 -13.52
CA GLN A 78 6.33 6.45 -14.28
C GLN A 78 5.27 7.31 -13.59
N ALA A 79 5.54 7.87 -12.40
CA ALA A 79 4.53 8.56 -11.60
C ALA A 79 3.91 9.78 -12.32
N GLY A 80 4.72 10.56 -13.05
CA GLY A 80 4.23 11.69 -13.84
C GLY A 80 3.29 11.26 -14.98
N PRO A 81 3.74 10.41 -15.92
CA PRO A 81 2.88 9.87 -16.97
C PRO A 81 1.63 9.16 -16.45
N ALA A 82 1.75 8.41 -15.35
CA ALA A 82 0.63 7.71 -14.72
C ALA A 82 -0.39 8.68 -14.12
N ARG A 83 0.04 9.81 -13.55
CA ARG A 83 -0.87 10.88 -13.08
C ARG A 83 -1.65 11.51 -14.23
N THR A 84 -0.98 11.79 -15.34
CA THR A 84 -1.65 12.30 -16.55
C THR A 84 -2.69 11.32 -17.09
N LEU A 85 -2.35 10.03 -17.12
CA LEU A 85 -3.28 8.98 -17.53
C LEU A 85 -4.47 8.86 -16.56
N TYR A 86 -4.21 8.89 -15.25
CA TYR A 86 -5.24 8.87 -14.21
C TYR A 86 -6.28 9.97 -14.44
N GLY A 87 -5.84 11.22 -14.59
CA GLY A 87 -6.76 12.35 -14.80
C GLY A 87 -7.60 12.20 -16.07
N ARG A 88 -6.99 11.74 -17.17
CA ARG A 88 -7.73 11.49 -18.43
C ARG A 88 -8.82 10.42 -18.27
N ILE A 89 -8.53 9.33 -17.56
CA ILE A 89 -9.50 8.26 -17.33
C ILE A 89 -10.62 8.77 -16.42
N GLU A 90 -10.28 9.49 -15.36
CA GLU A 90 -11.24 10.09 -14.43
C GLU A 90 -12.20 11.04 -15.13
N ASP A 91 -11.68 11.98 -15.93
CA ASP A 91 -12.48 12.89 -16.75
C ASP A 91 -13.41 12.13 -17.70
N GLY A 92 -12.90 11.09 -18.35
CA GLY A 92 -13.66 10.23 -19.24
C GLY A 92 -14.84 9.54 -18.54
N ILE A 93 -14.62 9.00 -17.33
CA ILE A 93 -15.68 8.37 -16.54
C ILE A 93 -16.72 9.42 -16.12
N LEU A 94 -16.28 10.57 -15.59
CA LEU A 94 -17.17 11.64 -15.12
C LEU A 94 -17.99 12.29 -16.23
N ALA A 95 -17.51 12.23 -17.48
CA ALA A 95 -18.25 12.72 -18.65
C ALA A 95 -19.45 11.83 -19.02
N VAL A 96 -19.37 10.52 -18.75
CA VAL A 96 -20.38 9.55 -19.25
C VAL A 96 -21.29 8.98 -18.17
N THR A 97 -20.82 8.84 -16.93
CA THR A 97 -21.62 8.24 -15.85
C THR A 97 -22.52 9.27 -15.17
N THR A 98 -23.75 8.94 -14.83
CA THR A 98 -24.59 9.76 -13.93
C THR A 98 -24.68 9.19 -12.52
N GLU A 99 -24.09 8.02 -12.28
CA GLU A 99 -24.18 7.29 -11.01
C GLU A 99 -23.52 8.07 -9.86
N PRO A 100 -24.30 8.51 -8.85
CA PRO A 100 -23.78 9.31 -7.73
C PRO A 100 -22.66 8.61 -6.97
N ALA A 101 -22.78 7.29 -6.73
CA ALA A 101 -21.77 6.55 -5.97
C ALA A 101 -20.39 6.58 -6.66
N ILE A 102 -20.36 6.44 -7.99
CA ILE A 102 -19.11 6.55 -8.76
C ILE A 102 -18.59 7.98 -8.72
N ARG A 103 -19.45 8.99 -8.96
CA ARG A 103 -19.03 10.39 -8.98
C ARG A 103 -18.42 10.84 -7.65
N ASP A 104 -19.05 10.50 -6.53
CA ASP A 104 -18.57 10.89 -5.22
C ASP A 104 -17.33 10.08 -4.81
N GLY A 105 -17.28 8.80 -5.17
CA GLY A 105 -16.10 7.96 -4.99
C GLY A 105 -14.89 8.48 -5.77
N LEU A 106 -15.07 8.91 -7.02
CA LEU A 106 -13.99 9.49 -7.83
C LEU A 106 -13.49 10.82 -7.25
N LYS A 107 -14.38 11.72 -6.82
CA LYS A 107 -13.97 12.96 -6.12
C LYS A 107 -13.13 12.67 -4.87
N ALA A 108 -13.52 11.67 -4.08
CA ALA A 108 -12.78 11.26 -2.91
C ALA A 108 -11.40 10.67 -3.28
N ALA A 109 -11.34 9.81 -4.29
CA ALA A 109 -10.10 9.23 -4.80
C ALA A 109 -9.14 10.32 -5.33
N HIS A 110 -9.66 11.28 -6.11
CA HIS A 110 -8.91 12.43 -6.62
C HIS A 110 -8.24 13.21 -5.48
N ALA A 111 -9.02 13.59 -4.45
CA ALA A 111 -8.50 14.34 -3.31
C ALA A 111 -7.39 13.57 -2.56
N LEU A 112 -7.51 12.24 -2.47
CA LEU A 112 -6.47 11.39 -1.88
C LEU A 112 -5.20 11.32 -2.74
N VAL A 113 -5.33 11.26 -4.07
CA VAL A 113 -4.19 11.27 -5.01
C VAL A 113 -3.45 12.61 -4.98
N GLU A 114 -4.16 13.73 -4.94
CA GLU A 114 -3.58 15.07 -4.77
C GLU A 114 -2.92 15.25 -3.40
N GLY A 115 -3.51 14.66 -2.35
CA GLY A 115 -2.93 14.62 -1.01
C GLY A 115 -1.77 13.63 -0.83
N GLY A 116 -1.33 12.94 -1.88
CA GLY A 116 -0.25 11.93 -1.81
C GLY A 116 -0.64 10.61 -1.11
N ARG A 117 -1.91 10.45 -0.73
CA ARG A 117 -2.47 9.27 -0.05
C ARG A 117 -2.95 8.23 -1.07
N ILE A 118 -2.10 7.91 -2.04
CA ILE A 118 -2.47 7.09 -3.22
C ILE A 118 -2.97 5.69 -2.81
N PHE A 119 -2.39 5.07 -1.77
CA PHE A 119 -2.88 3.77 -1.29
C PHE A 119 -4.33 3.81 -0.80
N GLU A 120 -4.76 4.92 -0.22
CA GLU A 120 -6.16 5.09 0.20
C GLU A 120 -7.07 5.33 -1.00
N ALA A 121 -6.59 6.05 -2.02
CA ALA A 121 -7.30 6.20 -3.28
C ALA A 121 -7.55 4.83 -3.94
N LEU A 122 -6.56 3.92 -3.93
CA LEU A 122 -6.72 2.55 -4.44
C LEU A 122 -7.88 1.81 -3.73
N LYS A 123 -8.01 1.96 -2.41
CA LYS A 123 -9.11 1.35 -1.65
C LYS A 123 -10.47 1.90 -2.07
N VAL A 124 -10.55 3.23 -2.21
CA VAL A 124 -11.77 3.90 -2.67
C VAL A 124 -12.17 3.40 -4.06
N ILE A 125 -11.25 3.43 -5.03
CA ILE A 125 -11.51 3.00 -6.40
C ILE A 125 -11.96 1.53 -6.45
N ARG A 126 -11.28 0.65 -5.71
CA ARG A 126 -11.65 -0.77 -5.67
C ARG A 126 -13.05 -1.00 -5.09
N GLY A 127 -13.45 -0.20 -4.10
CA GLY A 127 -14.80 -0.25 -3.53
C GLY A 127 -15.91 0.09 -4.53
N LEU A 128 -15.58 0.78 -5.63
CA LEU A 128 -16.53 1.16 -6.67
C LEU A 128 -16.73 0.08 -7.75
N TYR A 129 -15.92 -0.99 -7.77
CA TYR A 129 -16.01 -2.04 -8.79
C TYR A 129 -17.38 -2.73 -8.82
N ALA A 130 -18.00 -2.95 -7.64
CA ALA A 130 -19.33 -3.53 -7.54
C ALA A 130 -20.41 -2.69 -8.23
N VAL A 131 -20.29 -1.36 -8.10
CA VAL A 131 -21.21 -0.41 -8.71
C VAL A 131 -21.01 -0.39 -10.22
N GLU A 132 -19.76 -0.28 -10.68
CA GLU A 132 -19.45 -0.28 -12.11
C GLU A 132 -19.89 -1.57 -12.80
N ALA A 133 -19.63 -2.74 -12.21
CA ALA A 133 -20.06 -4.00 -12.80
C ALA A 133 -21.59 -4.08 -12.95
N THR A 134 -22.33 -3.55 -11.97
CA THR A 134 -23.79 -3.44 -12.05
C THR A 134 -24.22 -2.55 -13.22
N LEU A 135 -23.53 -1.43 -13.46
CA LEU A 135 -23.82 -0.52 -14.58
C LEU A 135 -23.45 -1.13 -15.95
N LEU A 136 -22.38 -1.92 -16.01
CA LEU A 136 -21.95 -2.62 -17.23
C LEU A 136 -22.77 -3.88 -17.52
N GLY A 137 -23.62 -4.33 -16.58
CA GLY A 137 -24.40 -5.55 -16.72
C GLY A 137 -23.60 -6.84 -16.49
N GLU A 138 -22.45 -6.76 -15.83
CA GLU A 138 -21.58 -7.91 -15.52
C GLU A 138 -21.82 -8.42 -14.09
N ALA A 139 -22.03 -9.74 -13.92
CA ALA A 139 -22.11 -10.37 -12.60
C ALA A 139 -20.70 -10.68 -12.06
N LEU A 140 -20.34 -10.07 -10.92
CA LEU A 140 -19.01 -10.22 -10.32
C LEU A 140 -18.83 -11.52 -9.53
N PRO A 141 -17.64 -12.14 -9.58
CA PRO A 141 -17.00 -12.71 -8.40
C PRO A 141 -16.06 -11.67 -7.77
N ASP A 142 -16.31 -11.28 -6.52
CA ASP A 142 -15.33 -10.53 -5.72
C ASP A 142 -15.34 -10.97 -4.25
N ALA A 143 -14.17 -11.31 -3.70
CA ALA A 143 -13.90 -11.52 -2.27
C ALA A 143 -12.38 -11.74 -2.01
N PRO A 144 -11.84 -11.50 -0.79
CA PRO A 144 -12.07 -10.40 0.15
C PRO A 144 -10.76 -9.64 0.50
N VAL A 145 -10.86 -8.55 1.29
CA VAL A 145 -9.74 -7.83 1.91
C VAL A 145 -9.65 -8.15 3.41
N PRO A 146 -8.46 -8.52 3.92
CA PRO A 146 -7.99 -7.99 5.21
C PRO A 146 -6.57 -7.39 5.16
N ALA A 147 -6.37 -6.36 5.98
CA ALA A 147 -5.33 -5.34 5.92
C ALA A 147 -4.00 -5.66 6.66
N LEU A 148 -2.95 -4.89 6.32
CA LEU A 148 -1.82 -4.56 7.21
C LEU A 148 -1.35 -3.13 6.85
N LEU A 149 -1.07 -2.15 7.72
CA LEU A 149 -1.36 -1.79 9.12
C LEU A 149 -1.10 -0.26 9.15
N PRO A 150 -1.87 0.59 9.85
CA PRO A 150 -1.40 1.94 10.16
C PRO A 150 -0.23 1.84 11.15
N ALA A 151 0.78 2.71 10.99
CA ALA A 151 1.96 2.78 11.84
C ALA A 151 1.57 2.73 13.33
N ALA A 152 1.98 1.65 14.02
CA ALA A 152 1.67 1.43 15.41
C ALA A 152 2.25 2.56 16.27
N ARG A 153 1.38 3.29 16.98
CA ARG A 153 1.77 4.19 18.07
C ARG A 153 2.35 3.35 19.22
N LEU A 154 3.66 3.53 19.41
CA LEU A 154 4.46 3.38 20.64
C LEU A 154 3.83 2.56 21.79
N GLY A 155 4.15 1.26 21.84
CA GLY A 155 4.07 0.48 23.06
C GLY A 155 5.22 0.81 24.00
N ALA A 156 4.88 1.24 25.23
CA ALA A 156 5.82 1.47 26.33
C ALA A 156 6.68 0.24 26.60
N ARG A 157 8.00 0.34 26.41
CA ARG A 157 8.94 -0.73 26.79
C ARG A 157 9.24 -0.66 28.28
N ARG A 158 8.73 -1.62 29.05
CA ARG A 158 9.26 -1.97 30.37
C ARG A 158 10.73 -2.41 30.22
N ARG A 159 11.61 -1.78 31.02
CA ARG A 159 13.05 -2.10 31.12
C ARG A 159 13.27 -3.52 31.64
N PRO A 160 14.21 -4.31 31.11
CA PRO A 160 14.65 -5.53 31.78
C PRO A 160 15.59 -5.16 32.94
N ALA A 161 15.38 -5.79 34.09
CA ALA A 161 16.26 -5.67 35.25
C ALA A 161 17.60 -6.35 34.93
N LEU A 162 18.69 -5.59 35.11
CA LEU A 162 20.06 -6.09 35.04
C LEU A 162 20.28 -7.21 36.05
N ARG A 163 20.63 -8.39 35.55
CA ARG A 163 21.12 -9.53 36.34
C ARG A 163 22.43 -9.11 37.01
N ARG A 164 22.43 -8.94 38.33
CA ARG A 164 23.66 -8.77 39.11
C ARG A 164 24.43 -10.10 39.12
N ALA A 165 25.67 -10.04 38.66
CA ALA A 165 26.63 -11.12 38.78
C ALA A 165 26.95 -11.41 40.25
N ALA A 166 27.14 -12.68 40.58
CA ALA A 166 27.61 -13.16 41.88
C ALA A 166 29.09 -12.78 42.09
N PRO A 167 29.53 -12.44 43.32
CA PRO A 167 30.94 -12.46 43.67
C PRO A 167 31.39 -13.89 44.05
N PRO A 168 32.70 -14.19 43.95
CA PRO A 168 33.24 -15.51 44.22
C PRO A 168 33.43 -15.77 45.72
N SER A 169 33.53 -17.07 46.02
CA SER A 169 33.67 -17.76 47.29
C SER A 169 34.86 -17.33 48.15
N ASP A 170 34.73 -17.44 49.48
CA ASP A 170 35.85 -17.90 50.30
C ASP A 170 35.38 -18.78 51.48
N LYS A 171 36.17 -19.81 51.76
CA LYS A 171 36.01 -20.82 52.82
C LYS A 171 36.88 -20.41 54.02
N ALA A 172 36.27 -20.27 55.19
CA ALA A 172 36.85 -20.59 56.51
C ALA A 172 35.74 -20.59 57.56
#